data_AF-E1F9H0-F1
#
_entry.id   AF-E1F9H0-F1
#
_cell.length_a   1.000
_cell.length_b   1.000
_cell.length_c   1.000
_cell.angle_alpha   90.00
_cell.angle_beta   90.00
_cell.angle_gamma   90.00
#
_symmetry.space_group_name_H-M   'P 1'
#
loop_
_entity.id
_entity.type
_entity.pdbx_description
1 polymer ?
#
loop_
_entity_poly.entity_id
_entity_poly.type
_entity_poly.pdbx_seq_one_letter_code
_entity_poly.pdbx_strand_id
1 'polypeptide(L)'
;MLLFCFIHLSLGAECIGGAPPLCTACSTSDPKLCTTCSAVGSDEFGPNACAACGLGMCLQCAPGSPSSPSTNKCTKCTDGYTVINDNCTACNDTVNGIPNCAKCSQRYSNYPQLLCTECNEGYVLRSDFCPPCSSFAGDHCTLCSPSTYSPDATIKCTGCEKGYKLTSYGDNYICKKSFTVVEILGMVFGTFIGIIMIVASAILLDMHIDKL
;
A
#
# COMPACT_ATOMS: atom_id res chain seq x y z
N MET A 1 -14.77 -13.71 -55.40
CA MET A 1 -13.30 -13.69 -55.23
C MET A 1 -12.83 -12.28 -55.56
N LEU A 2 -12.25 -11.47 -54.70
CA LEU A 2 -11.54 -11.69 -53.44
C LEU A 2 -11.81 -10.55 -52.46
N LEU A 3 -12.03 -10.90 -51.20
CA LEU A 3 -12.00 -10.01 -50.03
C LEU A 3 -10.57 -9.48 -49.84
N PHE A 4 -10.40 -8.16 -49.77
CA PHE A 4 -9.19 -7.55 -49.24
C PHE A 4 -9.33 -7.43 -47.71
N CYS A 5 -8.82 -8.42 -46.97
CA CYS A 5 -8.60 -8.31 -45.54
C CYS A 5 -7.44 -7.34 -45.28
N PHE A 6 -7.75 -6.09 -44.92
CA PHE A 6 -6.81 -5.21 -44.23
C PHE A 6 -6.65 -5.73 -42.78
N ILE A 7 -5.77 -6.71 -42.61
CA ILE A 7 -5.25 -7.03 -41.28
C ILE A 7 -4.32 -5.88 -40.92
N HIS A 8 -4.77 -5.02 -40.00
CA HIS A 8 -3.91 -4.10 -39.26
C HIS A 8 -2.94 -4.96 -38.43
N LEU A 9 -1.84 -5.40 -39.05
CA LEU A 9 -0.67 -5.86 -38.32
C LEU A 9 -0.16 -4.63 -37.56
N SER A 10 -0.48 -4.55 -36.28
CA SER A 10 0.30 -3.77 -35.32
C SER A 10 1.71 -4.38 -35.30
N LEU A 11 2.57 -3.91 -36.20
CA LEU A 11 4.01 -4.10 -36.13
C LEU A 11 4.46 -3.42 -34.82
N GLY A 12 4.47 -4.18 -33.72
CA GLY A 12 5.35 -3.86 -32.62
C GLY A 12 6.76 -3.93 -33.19
N ALA A 13 7.49 -2.81 -33.16
CA ALA A 13 8.90 -2.81 -33.50
C ALA A 13 9.61 -3.70 -32.49
N GLU A 14 9.84 -4.96 -32.84
CA GLU A 14 10.61 -5.88 -32.02
C GLU A 14 12.03 -5.32 -31.91
N CYS A 15 12.49 -5.06 -30.69
CA CYS A 15 13.84 -4.59 -30.44
C CYS A 15 14.84 -5.58 -31.06
N ILE A 16 15.82 -5.06 -31.81
CA ILE A 16 16.79 -5.90 -32.52
C ILE A 16 17.68 -6.61 -31.47
N GLY A 17 18.13 -7.83 -31.78
CA GLY A 17 18.93 -8.66 -30.87
C GLY A 17 20.03 -7.89 -30.12
N GLY A 18 19.91 -7.87 -28.78
CA GLY A 18 20.74 -7.06 -27.88
C GLY A 18 19.97 -6.25 -26.84
N ALA A 19 18.63 -6.20 -26.91
CA ALA A 19 17.81 -5.52 -25.89
C ALA A 19 17.78 -6.29 -24.55
N PRO A 20 17.75 -5.58 -23.39
CA PRO A 20 17.65 -6.21 -22.08
C PRO A 20 16.33 -7.03 -21.94
N PRO A 21 16.32 -8.12 -21.15
CA PRO A 21 15.17 -9.02 -21.01
C PRO A 21 13.89 -8.37 -20.46
N LEU A 22 13.99 -7.16 -19.90
CA LEU A 22 12.87 -6.39 -19.34
C LEU A 22 12.43 -5.22 -20.22
N CYS A 23 13.02 -5.02 -21.40
CA CYS A 23 12.66 -3.93 -22.28
C CYS A 23 11.36 -4.23 -23.05
N THR A 24 10.40 -3.30 -23.01
CA THR A 24 9.12 -3.42 -23.74
C THR A 24 8.98 -2.46 -24.90
N ALA A 25 9.80 -1.41 -24.96
CA ALA A 25 9.86 -0.51 -26.11
C ALA A 25 11.27 0.07 -26.29
N CYS A 26 11.69 0.21 -27.55
CA CYS A 26 12.99 0.76 -27.94
C CYS A 26 12.86 2.10 -28.67
N SER A 27 13.95 2.89 -28.65
CA SER A 27 14.04 4.17 -29.34
C SER A 27 13.91 4.00 -30.85
N THR A 28 13.22 4.93 -31.49
CA THR A 28 13.08 4.97 -32.95
C THR A 28 14.36 5.44 -33.66
N SER A 29 15.28 6.09 -32.94
CA SER A 29 16.54 6.61 -33.49
C SER A 29 17.68 5.60 -33.47
N ASP A 30 17.67 4.68 -32.50
CA ASP A 30 18.61 3.57 -32.42
C ASP A 30 17.92 2.40 -31.69
N PRO A 31 17.62 1.31 -32.42
CA PRO A 31 16.84 0.19 -31.92
C PRO A 31 17.56 -0.66 -30.87
N LYS A 32 18.83 -0.35 -30.56
CA LYS A 32 19.56 -0.92 -29.43
C LYS A 32 19.29 -0.18 -28.11
N LEU A 33 18.63 0.99 -28.14
CA LEU A 33 18.30 1.74 -26.94
C LEU A 33 16.89 1.44 -26.43
N CYS A 34 16.78 1.02 -25.18
CA CYS A 34 15.50 0.81 -24.51
C CYS A 34 14.93 2.14 -23.95
N THR A 35 13.61 2.35 -24.10
CA THR A 35 12.88 3.54 -23.62
C THR A 35 11.78 3.20 -22.61
N THR A 36 11.36 1.93 -22.53
CA THR A 36 10.32 1.48 -21.59
C THR A 36 10.65 0.11 -21.04
N CYS A 37 10.47 -0.07 -19.74
CA CYS A 37 10.78 -1.30 -19.02
C CYS A 37 9.52 -1.92 -18.41
N SER A 38 9.52 -3.24 -18.27
CA SER A 38 8.56 -3.98 -17.46
C SER A 38 8.79 -3.72 -15.97
N ALA A 39 7.69 -3.66 -15.19
CA ALA A 39 7.71 -3.43 -13.76
C ALA A 39 8.10 -4.71 -12.97
N VAL A 40 9.34 -5.19 -13.08
CA VAL A 40 9.82 -6.35 -12.29
C VAL A 40 11.28 -6.12 -11.86
N GLY A 41 11.57 -6.31 -10.56
CA GLY A 41 12.86 -5.99 -9.93
C GLY A 41 13.96 -7.04 -10.07
N SER A 42 15.21 -6.54 -9.98
CA SER A 42 16.56 -7.13 -9.73
C SER A 42 16.95 -8.36 -10.57
N ASP A 43 18.07 -8.41 -11.28
CA ASP A 43 19.45 -8.45 -10.74
C ASP A 43 20.50 -7.91 -11.77
N GLU A 44 21.75 -7.78 -11.32
CA GLU A 44 22.95 -7.30 -12.04
C GLU A 44 23.02 -7.70 -13.52
N PHE A 45 23.34 -6.79 -14.46
CA PHE A 45 24.21 -7.00 -15.64
C PHE A 45 24.17 -5.82 -16.64
N GLY A 46 25.36 -5.30 -17.00
CA GLY A 46 25.69 -4.89 -18.37
C GLY A 46 25.60 -3.40 -18.75
N PRO A 47 26.51 -2.89 -19.62
CA PRO A 47 26.56 -1.50 -19.99
C PRO A 47 25.61 -1.23 -21.17
N ASN A 48 24.74 -0.23 -20.98
CA ASN A 48 24.09 0.61 -21.99
C ASN A 48 22.57 0.44 -22.20
N ALA A 49 21.96 1.63 -22.24
CA ALA A 49 20.60 1.95 -22.68
C ALA A 49 19.48 1.16 -22.02
N CYS A 50 19.19 1.57 -20.79
CA CYS A 50 18.29 0.89 -19.87
C CYS A 50 18.77 -0.55 -19.48
N ALA A 51 20.02 -0.97 -19.83
CA ALA A 51 20.74 -2.09 -19.19
C ALA A 51 21.29 -1.79 -17.77
N ALA A 52 20.84 -0.71 -17.16
CA ALA A 52 20.64 -0.68 -15.72
C ALA A 52 19.14 -0.55 -15.46
N CYS A 53 18.34 -1.54 -15.81
CA CYS A 53 17.07 -1.82 -15.11
C CYS A 53 17.29 -2.03 -13.57
N GLY A 54 18.53 -1.86 -13.08
CA GLY A 54 18.92 -1.59 -11.68
C GLY A 54 19.08 -0.11 -11.31
N LEU A 55 18.63 0.85 -12.11
CA LEU A 55 18.17 2.14 -11.56
C LEU A 55 16.86 1.84 -10.85
N GLY A 56 16.99 1.44 -9.59
CA GLY A 56 15.90 0.98 -8.74
C GLY A 56 14.58 1.66 -9.07
N MET A 57 13.65 0.88 -9.61
CA MET A 57 12.25 1.28 -9.79
C MET A 57 11.93 2.29 -10.91
N CYS A 58 12.74 2.43 -11.96
CA CYS A 58 12.42 3.26 -13.14
C CYS A 58 11.64 2.50 -14.25
N LEU A 59 10.48 3.03 -14.67
CA LEU A 59 9.62 2.48 -15.73
C LEU A 59 9.85 3.10 -17.12
N GLN A 60 10.14 4.39 -17.19
CA GLN A 60 10.39 5.09 -18.46
C GLN A 60 11.67 5.91 -18.38
N CYS A 61 12.55 5.74 -19.37
CA CYS A 61 13.85 6.40 -19.44
C CYS A 61 13.95 7.24 -20.71
N ALA A 62 14.52 8.45 -20.59
CA ALA A 62 14.99 9.23 -21.72
C ALA A 62 16.47 8.86 -21.95
N PRO A 63 16.79 8.21 -23.09
CA PRO A 63 18.16 7.83 -23.37
C PRO A 63 19.05 9.06 -23.58
N GLY A 64 20.25 8.99 -23.03
CA GLY A 64 21.32 9.96 -23.23
C GLY A 64 21.96 9.86 -24.63
N SER A 65 23.00 10.66 -24.86
CA SER A 65 23.75 10.58 -26.13
C SER A 65 24.47 9.22 -26.28
N PRO A 66 24.54 8.63 -27.49
CA PRO A 66 25.27 7.38 -27.74
C PRO A 66 26.75 7.44 -27.32
N SER A 67 27.34 8.64 -27.34
CA SER A 67 28.72 8.93 -26.92
C SER A 67 28.89 9.11 -25.40
N SER A 68 27.81 9.15 -24.63
CA SER A 68 27.81 9.36 -23.18
C SER A 68 26.60 8.69 -22.51
N PRO A 69 26.57 7.34 -22.46
CA PRO A 69 25.46 6.56 -21.92
C PRO A 69 25.18 6.80 -20.41
N SER A 70 26.05 7.53 -19.70
CA SER A 70 25.83 8.00 -18.32
C SER A 70 24.83 9.16 -18.21
N THR A 71 24.32 9.69 -19.32
CA THR A 71 23.36 10.82 -19.35
C THR A 71 21.90 10.38 -19.43
N ASN A 72 21.60 9.09 -19.22
CA ASN A 72 20.22 8.58 -19.20
C ASN A 72 19.45 9.20 -18.02
N LYS A 73 18.19 9.56 -18.26
CA LYS A 73 17.33 10.16 -17.25
C LYS A 73 16.09 9.31 -17.02
N CYS A 74 15.75 9.02 -15.77
CA CYS A 74 14.45 8.45 -15.47
C CYS A 74 13.37 9.53 -15.58
N THR A 75 12.27 9.19 -16.24
CA THR A 75 11.11 10.09 -16.45
C THR A 75 9.84 9.57 -15.79
N LYS A 76 9.79 8.28 -15.45
CA LYS A 76 8.69 7.66 -14.70
C LYS A 76 9.21 6.51 -13.85
N CYS A 77 8.75 6.42 -12.60
CA CYS A 77 9.08 5.34 -11.67
C CYS A 77 7.91 4.38 -11.46
N THR A 78 8.16 3.24 -10.82
CA THR A 78 7.11 2.35 -10.31
C THR A 78 6.37 3.01 -9.16
N ASP A 79 5.20 2.46 -8.82
CA ASP A 79 4.46 2.87 -7.63
C ASP A 79 5.34 2.78 -6.37
N GLY A 80 5.15 3.70 -5.43
CA GLY A 80 6.03 3.84 -4.26
C GLY A 80 7.27 4.71 -4.50
N TYR A 81 7.52 5.18 -5.72
CA TYR A 81 8.71 5.94 -6.09
C TYR A 81 8.35 7.18 -6.92
N THR A 82 9.18 8.21 -6.84
CA THR A 82 9.07 9.41 -7.70
C THR A 82 10.43 9.80 -8.28
N VAL A 83 10.40 10.49 -9.42
CA VAL A 83 11.61 11.02 -10.05
C VAL A 83 12.12 12.23 -9.27
N ILE A 84 13.37 12.19 -8.82
CA ILE A 84 14.14 13.30 -8.27
C ILE A 84 15.51 13.29 -8.96
N ASN A 85 15.93 14.42 -9.53
CA ASN A 85 17.24 14.54 -10.19
C ASN A 85 17.53 13.38 -11.15
N ASP A 86 16.57 13.09 -12.04
CA ASP A 86 16.64 12.04 -13.04
C ASP A 86 16.71 10.59 -12.50
N ASN A 87 16.50 10.38 -11.19
CA ASN A 87 16.53 9.07 -10.52
C ASN A 87 15.25 8.79 -9.73
N CYS A 88 14.93 7.51 -9.50
CA CYS A 88 13.79 7.13 -8.66
C CYS A 88 14.17 7.10 -7.18
N THR A 89 13.44 7.86 -6.38
CA THR A 89 13.57 7.89 -4.92
C THR A 89 12.31 7.29 -4.29
N ALA A 90 12.49 6.42 -3.30
CA ALA A 90 11.37 5.80 -2.60
C ALA A 90 10.62 6.84 -1.78
N CYS A 91 9.30 6.83 -1.87
CA CYS A 91 8.44 7.76 -1.14
C CYS A 91 8.48 7.53 0.38
N ASN A 92 8.79 6.31 0.82
CA ASN A 92 8.90 5.91 2.21
C ASN A 92 10.35 5.84 2.72
N ASP A 93 11.31 6.38 1.97
CA ASP A 93 12.71 6.46 2.39
C ASP A 93 12.83 7.23 3.72
N THR A 94 13.72 6.79 4.60
CA THR A 94 13.92 7.41 5.92
C THR A 94 14.78 8.67 5.86
N VAL A 95 15.48 8.92 4.74
CA VAL A 95 16.34 10.10 4.55
C VAL A 95 15.58 11.25 3.89
N ASN A 96 14.95 11.01 2.74
CA ASN A 96 14.26 12.06 1.96
C ASN A 96 12.74 11.84 1.81
N GLY A 97 12.25 10.66 2.19
CA GLY A 97 10.86 10.27 2.11
C GLY A 97 10.07 10.53 3.37
N ILE A 98 8.80 10.13 3.32
CA ILE A 98 7.85 10.24 4.42
C ILE A 98 7.43 8.82 4.79
N PRO A 99 7.66 8.38 6.04
CA PRO A 99 7.25 7.05 6.48
C PRO A 99 5.79 6.76 6.17
N ASN A 100 5.50 5.54 5.69
CA ASN A 100 4.17 5.08 5.30
C ASN A 100 3.54 5.83 4.12
N CYS A 101 4.31 6.57 3.34
CA CYS A 101 3.84 7.17 2.10
C CYS A 101 3.84 6.17 0.94
N ALA A 102 2.67 5.99 0.31
CA ALA A 102 2.50 5.15 -0.87
C ALA A 102 2.85 5.89 -2.16
N LYS A 103 2.50 7.19 -2.23
CA LYS A 103 2.80 8.04 -3.39
C LYS A 103 3.23 9.41 -2.95
N CYS A 104 4.26 9.92 -3.59
CA CYS A 104 4.85 11.20 -3.30
C CYS A 104 5.14 11.97 -4.58
N SER A 105 5.35 13.27 -4.43
CA SER A 105 5.80 14.17 -5.49
C SER A 105 6.96 15.02 -4.98
N GLN A 106 7.76 15.55 -5.90
CA GLN A 106 8.81 16.49 -5.51
C GLN A 106 8.20 17.86 -5.20
N ARG A 107 8.46 18.40 -4.00
CA ARG A 107 7.89 19.68 -3.56
C ARG A 107 8.49 20.89 -4.28
N TYR A 108 9.79 20.83 -4.57
CA TYR A 108 10.54 21.91 -5.23
C TYR A 108 11.49 21.33 -6.27
N SER A 109 11.58 21.96 -7.46
CA SER A 109 12.44 21.49 -8.55
C SER A 109 13.92 21.35 -8.17
N ASN A 110 14.38 22.15 -7.21
CA ASN A 110 15.80 22.26 -6.85
C ASN A 110 16.13 21.61 -5.48
N TYR A 111 15.15 21.00 -4.81
CA TYR A 111 15.36 20.39 -3.49
C TYR A 111 14.71 18.99 -3.42
N PRO A 112 15.39 17.98 -2.86
CA PRO A 112 14.91 16.60 -2.85
C PRO A 112 13.79 16.33 -1.82
N GLN A 113 13.18 17.37 -1.23
CA GLN A 113 12.07 17.17 -0.30
C GLN A 113 10.85 16.61 -1.02
N LEU A 114 10.43 15.44 -0.56
CA LEU A 114 9.24 14.79 -1.03
C LEU A 114 8.01 15.28 -0.28
N LEU A 115 6.92 15.41 -1.01
CA LEU A 115 5.58 15.69 -0.53
C LEU A 115 4.78 14.39 -0.64
N CYS A 116 4.26 13.88 0.48
CA CYS A 116 3.37 12.74 0.41
C CYS A 116 2.00 13.17 -0.13
N THR A 117 1.50 12.41 -1.09
CA THR A 117 0.20 12.65 -1.76
C THR A 117 -0.79 11.52 -1.49
N GLU A 118 -0.29 10.35 -1.10
CA GLU A 118 -1.11 9.18 -0.76
C GLU A 118 -0.36 8.33 0.27
N CYS A 119 -1.05 7.90 1.32
CA CYS A 119 -0.48 7.04 2.34
C CYS A 119 -0.77 5.56 2.05
N ASN A 120 0.05 4.68 2.61
CA ASN A 120 -0.23 3.25 2.62
C ASN A 120 -1.55 2.94 3.32
N GLU A 121 -2.11 1.78 3.00
CA GLU A 121 -3.31 1.27 3.67
C GLU A 121 -3.14 1.26 5.20
N GLY A 122 -4.15 1.75 5.91
CA GLY A 122 -4.13 1.92 7.38
C GLY A 122 -3.46 3.18 7.90
N TYR A 123 -3.02 4.05 6.99
CA TYR A 123 -2.53 5.39 7.29
C TYR A 123 -3.36 6.43 6.56
N VAL A 124 -3.33 7.67 7.07
CA VAL A 124 -4.14 8.76 6.53
C VAL A 124 -3.30 10.00 6.29
N LEU A 125 -3.50 10.63 5.14
CA LEU A 125 -2.74 11.82 4.77
C LEU A 125 -3.18 13.01 5.62
N ARG A 126 -2.26 13.55 6.41
CA ARG A 126 -2.48 14.74 7.24
C ARG A 126 -1.26 15.66 7.18
N SER A 127 -1.44 16.82 6.55
CA SER A 127 -0.38 17.83 6.42
C SER A 127 0.94 17.23 5.92
N ASP A 128 0.87 16.41 4.88
CA ASP A 128 2.00 15.73 4.22
C ASP A 128 2.58 14.53 5.00
N PHE A 129 2.03 14.16 6.15
CA PHE A 129 2.44 12.98 6.92
C PHE A 129 1.40 11.85 6.83
N CYS A 130 1.86 10.63 7.12
CA CYS A 130 1.03 9.42 7.16
C CYS A 130 0.99 8.80 8.56
N PRO A 131 0.31 9.42 9.53
CA PRO A 131 0.02 8.80 10.82
C PRO A 131 -0.96 7.61 10.68
N PRO A 132 -0.89 6.63 11.60
CA PRO A 132 -1.77 5.47 11.57
C PRO A 132 -3.21 5.85 11.94
N CYS A 133 -4.19 5.18 11.33
CA CYS A 133 -5.62 5.42 11.53
C CYS A 133 -6.05 5.37 13.01
N SER A 134 -5.44 4.49 13.81
CA SER A 134 -5.72 4.37 15.25
C SER A 134 -5.51 5.66 16.04
N SER A 135 -4.67 6.58 15.55
CA SER A 135 -4.43 7.87 16.20
C SER A 135 -5.63 8.82 16.18
N PHE A 136 -6.63 8.56 15.31
CA PHE A 136 -7.77 9.47 15.12
C PHE A 136 -9.11 8.75 15.15
N ALA A 137 -9.17 7.52 14.64
CA ALA A 137 -10.41 6.78 14.43
C ALA A 137 -10.70 5.75 15.53
N GLY A 138 -9.89 5.73 16.60
CA GLY A 138 -10.04 4.84 17.75
C GLY A 138 -9.29 3.52 17.61
N ASP A 139 -9.23 2.79 18.72
CA ASP A 139 -8.52 1.51 18.81
C ASP A 139 -9.11 0.45 17.88
N HIS A 140 -8.25 -0.46 17.39
CA HIS A 140 -8.58 -1.53 16.44
C HIS A 140 -9.09 -1.07 15.07
N CYS A 141 -8.99 0.23 14.77
CA CYS A 141 -9.23 0.75 13.43
C CYS A 141 -8.02 0.49 12.52
N THR A 142 -8.23 -0.30 11.47
CA THR A 142 -7.18 -0.67 10.50
C THR A 142 -7.31 0.07 9.18
N LEU A 143 -8.49 0.60 8.85
CA LEU A 143 -8.73 1.40 7.65
C LEU A 143 -9.51 2.65 8.02
N CYS A 144 -9.16 3.78 7.41
CA CYS A 144 -9.84 5.03 7.66
C CYS A 144 -9.90 5.90 6.39
N SER A 145 -10.85 6.83 6.39
CA SER A 145 -11.04 7.80 5.31
C SER A 145 -11.37 9.18 5.88
N PRO A 146 -10.99 10.28 5.21
CA PRO A 146 -11.45 11.61 5.59
C PRO A 146 -12.99 11.68 5.52
N SER A 147 -13.61 12.35 6.50
CA SER A 147 -15.04 12.60 6.54
C SER A 147 -15.44 13.58 5.44
N THR A 148 -16.49 13.23 4.70
CA THR A 148 -17.07 14.07 3.64
C THR A 148 -18.03 15.15 4.18
N TYR A 149 -18.36 15.13 5.47
CA TYR A 149 -19.48 15.91 6.04
C TYR A 149 -19.10 17.00 7.05
N SER A 150 -17.82 17.17 7.37
CA SER A 150 -17.38 18.11 8.42
C SER A 150 -16.32 19.08 7.90
N PRO A 151 -16.45 20.40 8.15
CA PRO A 151 -15.46 21.41 7.75
C PRO A 151 -14.14 21.24 8.51
N ASP A 152 -14.17 20.56 9.65
CA ASP A 152 -13.01 19.93 10.27
C ASP A 152 -12.89 18.52 9.71
N ALA A 153 -11.88 18.25 8.89
CA ALA A 153 -11.63 16.94 8.27
C ALA A 153 -11.42 15.84 9.33
N THR A 154 -12.52 15.35 9.89
CA THR A 154 -12.53 14.27 10.88
C THR A 154 -12.25 12.97 10.16
N ILE A 155 -11.29 12.18 10.66
CA ILE A 155 -10.90 10.91 10.04
C ILE A 155 -11.84 9.83 10.59
N LYS A 156 -12.55 9.14 9.71
CA LYS A 156 -13.53 8.10 10.08
C LYS A 156 -12.96 6.71 9.87
N CYS A 157 -13.24 5.80 10.79
CA CYS A 157 -12.89 4.40 10.62
C CYS A 157 -13.79 3.74 9.56
N THR A 158 -13.21 3.00 8.63
CA THR A 158 -13.92 2.26 7.57
C THR A 158 -13.68 0.75 7.66
N GLY A 159 -12.67 0.31 8.40
CA GLY A 159 -12.32 -1.09 8.57
C GLY A 159 -11.67 -1.35 9.92
N CYS A 160 -11.98 -2.51 10.48
CA CYS A 160 -11.52 -2.93 11.79
C CYS A 160 -10.59 -4.14 11.70
N GLU A 161 -9.77 -4.31 12.73
CA GLU A 161 -8.98 -5.51 12.92
C GLU A 161 -9.87 -6.78 12.96
N LYS A 162 -9.31 -7.92 12.57
CA LYS A 162 -10.02 -9.20 12.61
C LYS A 162 -10.58 -9.47 14.01
N GLY A 163 -11.86 -9.84 14.06
CA GLY A 163 -12.58 -10.05 15.33
C GLY A 163 -13.29 -8.81 15.85
N TYR A 164 -13.16 -7.66 15.17
CA TYR A 164 -13.93 -6.45 15.45
C TYR A 164 -14.89 -6.14 14.30
N LYS A 165 -16.00 -5.49 14.62
CA LYS A 165 -17.00 -5.00 13.67
C LYS A 165 -17.15 -3.50 13.81
N LEU A 166 -17.24 -2.85 12.65
CA LEU A 166 -17.54 -1.44 12.57
C LEU A 166 -18.97 -1.20 13.07
N THR A 167 -19.11 -0.28 14.02
CA THR A 167 -20.40 0.12 14.58
C THR A 167 -20.50 1.64 14.48
N SER A 168 -21.59 2.16 13.94
CA SER A 168 -21.84 3.60 13.90
C SER A 168 -22.53 4.07 15.18
N TYR A 169 -22.09 5.22 15.70
CA TYR A 169 -22.76 5.96 16.76
C TYR A 169 -22.83 7.43 16.33
N GLY A 170 -23.94 7.81 15.71
CA GLY A 170 -24.05 9.08 14.99
C GLY A 170 -23.07 9.13 13.81
N ASP A 171 -22.25 10.19 13.75
CA ASP A 171 -21.22 10.39 12.72
C ASP A 171 -19.90 9.66 12.96
N ASN A 172 -19.75 9.02 14.12
CA ASN A 172 -18.54 8.32 14.51
C ASN A 172 -18.65 6.81 14.27
N TYR A 173 -17.61 6.23 13.67
CA TYR A 173 -17.49 4.80 13.43
C TYR A 173 -16.44 4.23 14.37
N ILE A 174 -16.82 3.26 15.20
CA ILE A 174 -15.94 2.62 16.18
C ILE A 174 -15.90 1.11 15.97
N CYS A 175 -14.75 0.52 16.26
CA CYS A 175 -14.54 -0.92 16.18
C CYS A 175 -14.91 -1.58 17.51
N LYS A 176 -15.94 -2.43 17.51
CA LYS A 176 -16.34 -3.23 18.67
C LYS A 176 -16.04 -4.70 18.45
N LYS A 177 -15.58 -5.39 19.50
CA LYS A 177 -15.30 -6.82 19.42
C LYS A 177 -16.58 -7.56 19.03
N SER A 178 -16.49 -8.33 17.95
CA SER A 178 -17.56 -9.18 17.48
C SER A 178 -17.37 -10.57 18.07
N PHE A 179 -18.29 -10.96 18.95
CA PHE A 179 -18.33 -12.33 19.43
C PHE A 179 -19.06 -13.21 18.43
N THR A 180 -18.57 -14.44 18.26
CA THR A 180 -19.31 -15.49 17.56
C THR A 180 -20.41 -16.06 18.46
N VAL A 181 -21.46 -16.63 17.86
CA VAL A 181 -22.54 -17.28 18.61
C VAL A 181 -22.00 -18.37 19.53
N VAL A 182 -20.93 -19.07 19.11
CA VAL A 182 -20.24 -20.10 19.89
C VAL A 182 -19.55 -19.49 21.12
N GLU A 183 -18.85 -18.36 20.98
CA GLU A 183 -18.24 -17.66 22.12
C GLU A 183 -19.30 -17.12 23.09
N ILE A 184 -20.41 -16.58 22.58
CA ILE A 184 -21.52 -16.11 23.42
C ILE A 184 -22.11 -17.28 24.20
N LEU A 185 -22.40 -18.40 23.53
CA LEU A 185 -22.89 -19.62 24.19
C LEU A 185 -21.87 -20.10 25.23
N GLY A 186 -20.57 -20.13 24.92
CA GLY A 186 -19.52 -20.50 25.86
C GLY A 186 -19.49 -19.62 27.12
N MET A 187 -19.59 -18.29 26.96
CA MET A 187 -19.65 -17.37 28.10
C MET A 187 -20.92 -17.57 28.94
N VAL A 188 -22.06 -17.75 28.28
CA VAL A 188 -23.35 -17.97 28.96
C VAL A 188 -23.34 -19.30 29.71
N PHE A 189 -23.01 -20.42 29.05
CA PHE A 189 -22.94 -21.72 29.71
C PHE A 189 -21.90 -21.75 30.84
N GLY A 190 -20.73 -21.14 30.65
CA GLY A 190 -19.70 -21.05 31.68
C GLY A 190 -20.18 -20.28 32.91
N THR A 191 -20.85 -19.14 32.73
CA THR A 191 -21.41 -18.36 33.84
C THR A 191 -22.54 -19.09 34.55
N PHE A 192 -23.44 -19.76 33.81
CA PHE A 192 -24.51 -20.56 34.41
C PHE A 192 -23.96 -21.72 35.26
N ILE A 193 -22.99 -22.48 34.76
CA ILE A 193 -22.36 -23.58 35.51
C ILE A 193 -21.65 -23.04 36.76
N GLY A 194 -20.94 -21.93 36.64
CA GLY A 194 -20.27 -21.28 37.78
C GLY A 194 -21.25 -20.89 38.88
N ILE A 195 -22.38 -20.26 38.52
CA ILE A 195 -23.42 -19.88 39.47
C ILE A 195 -24.03 -21.11 40.15
N ILE A 196 -24.32 -22.18 39.39
CA ILE A 196 -24.87 -23.43 39.94
C ILE A 196 -23.91 -24.04 40.98
N MET A 197 -22.60 -24.07 40.70
CA MET A 197 -21.60 -24.60 41.62
C MET A 197 -21.49 -23.78 42.92
N ILE A 198 -21.59 -22.45 42.82
CA ILE A 198 -21.60 -21.57 43.99
C ILE A 198 -22.85 -21.81 44.85
N VAL A 199 -24.03 -21.87 44.22
CA VAL A 199 -25.30 -22.12 44.93
C VAL A 199 -25.31 -23.50 45.59
N ALA A 200 -24.88 -24.54 44.88
CA ALA A 200 -24.80 -25.90 45.42
C ALA A 200 -23.88 -25.97 46.65
N SER A 201 -22.74 -25.27 46.58
CA SER A 201 -21.78 -25.19 47.69
C SER A 201 -22.36 -24.43 48.89
N ALA A 202 -23.10 -23.35 48.66
CA ALA A 202 -23.79 -22.61 49.71
C ALA A 202 -24.87 -23.46 50.41
N ILE A 203 -25.68 -24.21 49.65
CA ILE A 203 -26.69 -25.12 50.20
C ILE A 203 -26.02 -26.23 51.03
N LEU A 204 -24.93 -26.81 50.53
CA LEU A 204 -24.18 -27.84 51.26
C LEU A 204 -23.58 -27.32 52.58
N LEU A 205 -23.12 -26.07 52.61
CA LEU A 205 -22.62 -25.43 53.82
C LEU A 205 -23.74 -25.18 54.83
N ASP A 206 -24.89 -24.70 54.38
CA ASP A 206 -26.08 -24.43 55.23
C ASP A 206 -26.59 -25.73 55.91
N MET A 207 -26.72 -26.80 55.12
CA MET A 207 -27.09 -28.13 55.63
C MET A 207 -26.12 -28.71 56.66
N HIS A 208 -24.85 -28.30 56.63
CA HIS A 208 -23.86 -28.74 57.61
C HIS A 208 -23.91 -27.92 58.91
N ILE A 209 -24.33 -26.66 58.84
CA ILE A 209 -24.46 -25.79 60.03
C ILE A 209 -25.68 -26.18 60.86
N ASP A 210 -26.80 -26.56 60.23
CA ASP A 210 -28.03 -26.99 60.94
C ASP A 210 -27.88 -28.31 61.74
N LYS A 211 -26.76 -29.02 61.58
CA LYS A 211 -26.48 -30.29 62.27
C LYS A 211 -25.47 -30.17 63.42
N LEU A 212 -24.95 -28.98 63.70
CA LEU A 212 -24.09 -28.69 64.86
C LEU A 212 -24.91 -28.11 66.03
#